data_AF-A0A8I0H0X3-F1
#
_entry.id   AF-A0A8I0H0X3-F1
#
_cell.length_a   1.000
_cell.length_b   1.000
_cell.length_c   1.000
_cell.angle_alpha   90.00
_cell.angle_beta   90.00
_cell.angle_gamma   90.00
#
_symmetry.space_group_name_H-M   'P 1'
#
loop_
_entity.id
_entity.type
_entity.pdbx_description
1 polymer ?
#
loop_
_entity_poly.entity_id
_entity_poly.type
_entity_poly.pdbx_seq_one_letter_code
_entity_poly.pdbx_strand_id
1 'polypeptide(L)'
;PRIVEKYDGKDILLNAEKNIVLSPNDYPDLKEYTGQDIIVTDGTTLLGSDDKAGIAEIMSLAEFIQKENPPHRTICIAFTPDEEI
;
A
#
# COMPACT_ATOMS: atom_id res chain seq x y z
N PRO A 1 5.78 3.12 9.47
CA PRO A 1 5.78 2.17 8.32
C PRO A 1 7.23 1.97 7.87
N ARG A 2 7.55 0.79 7.33
CA ARG A 2 8.88 0.49 6.78
C ARG A 2 8.76 -0.33 5.50
N ILE A 3 9.80 -0.33 4.69
CA ILE A 3 9.88 -1.11 3.45
C ILE A 3 10.67 -2.39 3.75
N VAL A 4 10.15 -3.54 3.31
CA VAL A 4 10.87 -4.79 3.15
C VAL A 4 11.28 -4.86 1.69
N GLU A 5 12.54 -4.56 1.41
CA GLU A 5 13.04 -4.58 0.04
C GLU A 5 13.22 -6.02 -0.45
N LYS A 6 12.83 -6.29 -1.70
CA LYS A 6 13.01 -7.58 -2.39
C LYS A 6 12.61 -8.76 -1.50
N TYR A 7 11.37 -8.73 -1.05
CA TYR A 7 10.81 -9.70 -0.12
C TYR A 7 11.19 -11.14 -0.48
N ASP A 8 11.70 -11.90 0.48
CA ASP A 8 12.34 -13.20 0.24
C ASP A 8 11.39 -14.40 0.34
N GLY A 9 10.08 -14.14 0.47
CA GLY A 9 9.06 -15.18 0.58
C GLY A 9 8.96 -15.84 1.96
N LYS A 10 9.59 -15.26 3.01
CA LYS A 10 9.59 -15.81 4.38
C LYS A 10 8.86 -14.90 5.37
N ASP A 11 8.89 -15.26 6.65
CA ASP A 11 8.28 -14.47 7.71
C ASP A 11 8.84 -13.05 7.78
N ILE A 12 7.94 -12.08 7.94
CA ILE A 12 8.29 -10.68 8.21
C ILE A 12 7.99 -10.39 9.68
N LEU A 13 9.04 -10.16 10.48
CA LEU A 13 8.86 -9.69 11.85
C LEU A 13 8.37 -8.23 11.83
N LEU A 14 7.13 -8.00 12.27
CA LEU A 14 6.53 -6.67 12.33
C LEU A 14 6.86 -5.98 13.65
N ASN A 15 6.80 -6.72 14.76
CA ASN A 15 7.08 -6.21 16.10
C ASN A 15 7.74 -7.28 16.98
N ALA A 16 8.98 -7.03 17.40
CA ALA A 16 9.73 -7.95 18.25
C ALA A 16 9.19 -8.02 19.69
N GLU A 17 8.76 -6.90 20.26
CA GLU A 17 8.30 -6.81 21.66
C GLU A 17 6.98 -7.56 21.88
N LYS A 18 6.09 -7.50 20.89
CA LYS A 18 4.78 -8.16 20.91
C LYS A 18 4.76 -9.50 20.16
N ASN A 19 5.90 -9.92 19.60
CA ASN A 19 6.04 -11.12 18.78
C ASN A 19 5.01 -11.19 17.63
N ILE A 20 4.83 -10.08 16.91
CA ILE A 20 3.91 -10.01 15.76
C ILE A 20 4.69 -10.31 14.49
N VAL A 21 4.25 -11.35 13.78
CA VAL A 21 4.88 -11.86 12.56
C VAL A 21 3.82 -11.93 11.46
N LEU A 22 4.17 -11.45 10.27
CA LEU A 22 3.41 -11.68 9.04
C LEU A 22 4.03 -12.90 8.34
N SER A 23 3.32 -14.03 8.33
CA SER A 23 3.84 -15.30 7.82
C SER A 23 3.11 -15.74 6.54
N PRO A 24 3.82 -16.25 5.53
CA PRO A 24 3.20 -16.89 4.37
C PRO A 24 2.53 -18.23 4.70
N ASN A 25 2.65 -18.73 5.93
CA ASN A 25 1.85 -19.87 6.39
C ASN A 25 0.41 -19.46 6.70
N ASP A 26 0.21 -18.25 7.25
CA ASP A 26 -1.10 -17.69 7.56
C ASP A 26 -1.71 -17.03 6.31
N TYR A 27 -0.87 -16.42 5.47
CA TYR A 27 -1.26 -15.74 4.23
C TYR A 27 -0.45 -16.28 3.04
N PRO A 28 -0.86 -17.42 2.44
CA PRO A 28 -0.12 -18.05 1.34
C PRO A 28 0.17 -17.13 0.16
N ASP A 29 -0.75 -16.21 -0.12
CA ASP A 29 -0.66 -15.21 -1.20
C ASP A 29 0.53 -14.26 -1.03
N LEU A 30 1.09 -14.14 0.19
CA LEU A 30 2.28 -13.35 0.45
C LEU A 30 3.46 -13.79 -0.44
N LYS A 31 3.53 -15.07 -0.80
CA LYS A 31 4.57 -15.62 -1.69
C LYS A 31 4.53 -15.06 -3.11
N GLU A 32 3.37 -14.58 -3.58
CA GLU A 32 3.23 -13.96 -4.90
C GLU A 32 4.04 -12.65 -5.01
N TYR A 33 4.35 -12.03 -3.86
CA TYR A 33 5.13 -10.80 -3.78
C TYR A 33 6.64 -11.05 -3.61
N THR A 34 7.11 -12.28 -3.76
CA THR A 34 8.55 -12.58 -3.67
C THR A 34 9.33 -11.78 -4.72
N GLY A 35 10.39 -11.09 -4.27
CA GLY A 35 11.21 -10.19 -5.09
C GLY A 35 10.66 -8.77 -5.23
N GLN A 36 9.45 -8.50 -4.74
CA GLN A 36 8.87 -7.16 -4.71
C GLN A 36 9.19 -6.45 -3.40
N ASP A 37 9.07 -5.12 -3.39
CA ASP A 37 9.18 -4.33 -2.16
C ASP A 37 7.82 -4.28 -1.48
N ILE A 38 7.77 -4.53 -0.16
CA ILE A 38 6.52 -4.54 0.63
C ILE A 38 6.58 -3.46 1.70
N ILE A 39 5.58 -2.59 1.73
CA ILE A 39 5.41 -1.60 2.80
C ILE A 39 4.59 -2.23 3.92
N VAL A 40 5.12 -2.21 5.14
CA VAL A 40 4.47 -2.79 6.32
C VAL A 40 4.38 -1.79 7.48
N THR A 41 3.39 -1.99 8.35
CA THR A 41 3.32 -1.32 9.66
C THR A 41 4.14 -2.09 10.70
N ASP A 42 4.05 -1.68 11.96
CA ASP A 42 4.55 -2.45 13.09
C ASP A 42 3.58 -3.55 13.54
N GLY A 43 2.52 -3.81 12.78
CA GLY A 43 1.51 -4.83 13.08
C GLY A 43 0.56 -4.48 14.24
N THR A 44 0.70 -3.30 14.87
CA THR A 44 -0.24 -2.85 15.93
C THR A 44 -1.40 -2.04 15.37
N THR A 45 -1.29 -1.56 14.13
CA THR A 45 -2.33 -0.85 13.38
C THR A 45 -2.31 -1.27 11.91
N LEU A 46 -3.42 -1.00 11.22
CA LEU A 46 -3.51 -1.13 9.77
C LEU A 46 -2.68 -0.06 9.07
N LEU A 47 -2.17 -0.38 7.88
CA LEU A 47 -1.47 0.59 7.03
C LEU A 47 -2.45 1.64 6.47
N GLY A 48 -3.68 1.22 6.17
CA GLY A 48 -4.65 2.00 5.42
C GLY A 48 -4.26 2.18 3.95
N SER A 49 -3.55 1.19 3.37
CA SER A 49 -3.25 1.18 1.93
C SER A 49 -4.52 1.12 1.12
N ASP A 50 -5.48 0.34 1.58
CA ASP A 50 -6.86 0.45 1.17
C ASP A 50 -7.52 1.60 1.95
N ASP A 51 -7.98 2.69 1.34
CA ASP A 51 -7.90 3.08 -0.10
C ASP A 51 -6.84 4.18 -0.36
N LYS A 52 -5.96 4.46 0.62
CA LYS A 52 -5.05 5.61 0.51
C LYS A 52 -3.99 5.48 -0.58
N ALA A 53 -3.68 4.25 -1.02
CA ALA A 53 -2.80 4.03 -2.16
C ALA A 53 -3.44 4.58 -3.45
N GLY A 54 -4.72 4.27 -3.70
CA GLY A 54 -5.46 4.80 -4.85
C GLY A 54 -5.59 6.32 -4.79
N ILE A 55 -5.89 6.88 -3.62
CA ILE A 55 -5.92 8.34 -3.42
C ILE A 55 -4.57 8.97 -3.74
N ALA A 56 -3.46 8.37 -3.29
CA ALA A 56 -2.12 8.88 -3.57
C ALA A 56 -1.84 8.91 -5.09
N GLU A 57 -2.17 7.83 -5.81
CA GLU A 57 -2.03 7.77 -7.28
C GLU A 57 -2.86 8.84 -7.99
N ILE A 58 -4.13 9.02 -7.60
CA ILE A 58 -5.02 10.04 -8.17
C ILE A 58 -4.46 11.45 -7.94
N MET A 59 -3.94 11.73 -6.75
CA MET A 59 -3.34 13.03 -6.43
C MET A 59 -2.04 13.26 -7.20
N SER A 60 -1.22 12.23 -7.39
CA SER A 60 -0.04 12.30 -8.26
C SER A 60 -0.41 12.56 -9.71
N LEU A 61 -1.48 11.94 -10.23
CA LEU A 61 -1.99 12.23 -11.57
C LEU A 61 -2.48 13.68 -11.68
N ALA A 62 -3.21 14.19 -10.68
CA ALA A 62 -3.68 15.57 -10.66
C ALA A 62 -2.52 16.57 -10.68
N GLU A 63 -1.46 16.30 -9.91
CA GLU A 63 -0.23 17.11 -9.93
C GLU A 63 0.46 17.05 -11.30
N PHE A 64 0.59 15.86 -11.88
CA PHE A 64 1.18 15.69 -13.21
C PHE A 64 0.42 16.45 -14.29
N ILE A 65 -0.91 16.36 -14.31
CA ILE A 65 -1.75 17.09 -15.26
C ILE A 65 -1.57 18.61 -15.09
N GLN A 66 -1.50 19.10 -13.85
CA GLN A 66 -1.32 20.53 -13.59
C GLN A 66 0.04 21.04 -14.08
N LYS A 67 1.11 20.24 -13.96
CA LYS A 67 2.48 20.62 -14.36
C LYS A 67 2.70 20.49 -15.87
N GLU A 68 2.35 19.34 -16.44
CA GLU A 68 2.70 18.97 -17.81
C GLU A 68 1.59 19.28 -18.82
N ASN A 69 0.35 19.49 -18.35
CA ASN A 69 -0.83 19.79 -19.16
C ASN A 69 -0.98 18.93 -20.44
N PRO A 70 -0.93 17.58 -20.32
CA PRO A 70 -1.12 16.71 -21.46
C PRO A 70 -2.52 16.86 -22.04
N PRO A 71 -2.76 16.56 -23.33
CA PRO A 71 -4.12 16.54 -23.87
C PRO A 71 -5.02 15.55 -23.12
N HIS A 72 -6.08 16.05 -22.48
CA HIS A 72 -7.06 15.23 -21.78
C HIS A 72 -8.48 15.81 -21.94
N ARG A 73 -9.51 14.97 -21.73
CA ARG A 73 -10.89 15.44 -21.58
C ARG A 73 -11.13 15.95 -20.15
N THR A 74 -12.29 16.51 -19.87
CA THR A 74 -12.67 16.85 -18.49
C THR A 74 -12.54 15.63 -17.58
N ILE A 75 -11.81 15.81 -16.47
CA ILE A 75 -11.63 14.81 -15.43
C ILE A 75 -12.28 15.35 -14.16
N CYS A 76 -13.08 14.51 -13.50
CA CYS A 76 -13.71 14.81 -12.21
C CYS A 76 -13.20 13.79 -11.19
N ILE A 77 -12.76 14.25 -10.02
CA ILE A 77 -12.25 13.40 -8.94
C ILE A 77 -13.24 13.49 -7.78
N ALA A 78 -13.62 12.34 -7.22
CA ALA A 78 -14.47 12.23 -6.05
C ALA A 78 -13.87 11.21 -5.09
N PHE A 79 -13.72 11.61 -3.82
CA PHE A 79 -13.35 10.71 -2.74
C PHE A 79 -14.59 10.49 -1.87
N THR A 80 -15.03 9.25 -1.76
CA THR A 80 -16.22 8.89 -0.97
C THR A 80 -15.85 8.76 0.50
N PRO A 81 -16.68 9.28 1.43
CA PRO A 81 -16.56 8.90 2.83
C PRO A 81 -17.05 7.45 3.01
N ASP A 82 -16.53 6.78 4.03
CA ASP A 82 -17.16 5.61 4.62
C ASP A 82 -17.36 4.41 3.67
N GLU A 83 -16.39 4.16 2.78
CA GLU A 83 -16.45 3.01 1.85
C GLU A 83 -16.47 1.66 2.58
N GLU A 84 -15.82 1.58 3.75
CA GLU A 84 -15.63 0.35 4.54
C GLU A 84 -16.85 -0.01 5.43
N ILE A 85 -17.96 0.74 5.37
CA ILE A 85 -19.17 0.56 6.22
C ILE A 85 -20.35 -0.07 5.49
#